data_AF-A0A2A7X057-F1
#
_entry.id   AF-A0A2A7X057-F1
#
_cell.length_a   1.000
_cell.length_b   1.000
_cell.length_c   1.000
_cell.angle_alpha   90.00
_cell.angle_beta   90.00
_cell.angle_gamma   90.00
#
_symmetry.space_group_name_H-M   'P 1'
#
loop_
_entity.id
_entity.type
_entity.pdbx_description
1 polymer ?
#
loop_
_entity_poly.entity_id
_entity_poly.type
_entity_poly.pdbx_seq_one_letter_code
_entity_poly.pdbx_strand_id
1 'polypeptide(L)'
;MKISNLEQRISSLFDKSNEEFDLGNYEDSINYLLEAWNAIPEPKGIYKDSYHFALYLSETNLLINNFIEAKKWADVIYSCGLDRIDSGEREFLSGKVAYEMGDISAARSYFDLANEKSEGRCFINEDKKYVEFFKQK
;
A
#
# COMPACT_ATOMS: atom_id res chain seq x y z
N MET A 1 -27.35 -11.27 5.94
CA MET A 1 -26.45 -10.79 7.00
C MET A 1 -26.64 -9.29 7.14
N LYS A 2 -26.89 -8.76 8.35
CA LYS A 2 -26.84 -7.30 8.57
C LYS A 2 -25.37 -6.92 8.68
N ILE A 3 -24.87 -6.15 7.72
CA ILE A 3 -23.56 -5.48 7.83
C ILE A 3 -23.63 -4.55 9.05
N SER A 4 -22.64 -4.61 9.93
CA SER A 4 -22.58 -3.75 11.12
C SER A 4 -22.47 -2.28 10.73
N ASN A 5 -22.94 -1.36 11.59
CA ASN A 5 -22.82 0.09 11.34
C ASN A 5 -21.35 0.52 11.14
N LEU A 6 -20.40 -0.19 11.75
CA LEU A 6 -18.98 0.05 11.60
C LEU A 6 -18.49 -0.32 10.19
N GLU A 7 -18.83 -1.52 9.72
CA GLU A 7 -18.47 -1.96 8.36
C GLU A 7 -19.10 -1.05 7.29
N GLN A 8 -20.34 -0.57 7.50
CA GLN A 8 -20.97 0.40 6.60
C GLN A 8 -20.22 1.74 6.59
N ARG A 9 -19.79 2.22 7.76
CA ARG A 9 -19.00 3.45 7.85
C ARG A 9 -17.65 3.31 7.16
N ILE A 10 -16.94 2.22 7.41
CA ILE A 10 -15.63 1.95 6.79
C ILE A 10 -15.77 1.86 5.27
N SER A 11 -16.77 1.13 4.77
CA SER A 11 -17.06 1.04 3.34
C SER A 11 -17.33 2.42 2.74
N SER A 12 -18.19 3.24 3.38
CA SER A 12 -18.50 4.57 2.88
C SER A 12 -17.29 5.51 2.87
N LEU A 13 -16.39 5.41 3.84
CA LEU A 13 -15.14 6.19 3.85
C LEU A 13 -14.20 5.74 2.73
N PHE A 14 -14.12 4.44 2.48
CA PHE A 14 -13.33 3.90 1.38
C PHE A 14 -13.87 4.31 0.01
N ASP A 15 -15.18 4.29 -0.18
CA ASP A 15 -15.83 4.75 -1.42
C ASP A 15 -15.52 6.22 -1.68
N LYS A 16 -15.63 7.09 -0.66
CA LYS A 16 -15.25 8.51 -0.76
C LYS A 16 -13.76 8.71 -1.08
N SER A 17 -12.88 7.91 -0.46
CA SER A 17 -11.45 7.94 -0.78
C SER A 17 -11.20 7.64 -2.26
N ASN A 18 -11.88 6.64 -2.83
CA ASN A 18 -11.77 6.30 -4.24
C ASN A 18 -12.31 7.42 -5.14
N GLU A 19 -13.46 8.02 -4.79
CA GLU A 19 -14.02 9.17 -5.51
C GLU A 19 -13.04 10.35 -5.55
N GLU A 20 -12.45 10.72 -4.42
CA GLU A 20 -11.45 11.80 -4.36
C GLU A 20 -10.17 11.45 -5.12
N PHE A 21 -9.75 10.18 -5.08
CA PHE A 21 -8.58 9.71 -5.83
C PHE A 21 -8.80 9.85 -7.34
N ASP A 22 -9.96 9.42 -7.84
CA ASP A 22 -10.33 9.51 -9.26
C ASP A 22 -10.42 10.97 -9.75
N LEU A 23 -10.76 11.90 -8.85
CA LEU A 23 -10.76 13.34 -9.12
C LEU A 23 -9.37 13.99 -9.03
N GLY A 24 -8.35 13.25 -8.58
CA GLY A 24 -6.99 13.76 -8.36
C GLY A 24 -6.80 14.50 -7.03
N ASN A 25 -7.79 14.46 -6.13
CA ASN A 25 -7.75 15.07 -4.81
C ASN A 25 -7.06 14.13 -3.81
N TYR A 26 -5.77 13.87 -4.03
CA TYR A 26 -5.04 12.84 -3.30
C TYR A 26 -4.96 13.08 -1.79
N GLU A 27 -4.86 14.33 -1.34
CA GLU A 27 -4.85 14.66 0.09
C GLU A 27 -6.19 14.32 0.77
N ASP A 28 -7.31 14.60 0.11
CA ASP A 28 -8.64 14.24 0.61
C ASP A 28 -8.86 12.73 0.61
N SER A 29 -8.36 12.04 -0.42
CA SER A 29 -8.35 10.57 -0.45
C SER A 29 -7.59 9.99 0.75
N ILE A 30 -6.39 10.53 1.07
CA ILE A 30 -5.62 10.15 2.25
C ILE A 30 -6.40 10.42 3.54
N ASN A 31 -7.05 11.57 3.66
CA ASN A 31 -7.85 11.92 4.85
C ASN A 31 -8.96 10.90 5.11
N TYR A 32 -9.69 10.48 4.07
CA TYR A 32 -10.73 9.46 4.19
C TYR A 32 -10.16 8.07 4.55
N LEU A 33 -9.02 7.66 3.97
CA LEU A 33 -8.34 6.42 4.33
C LEU A 33 -7.87 6.42 5.79
N LEU A 34 -7.33 7.55 6.27
CA LEU A 34 -6.92 7.71 7.66
C LEU A 34 -8.12 7.63 8.60
N GLU A 35 -9.26 8.26 8.25
CA GLU A 35 -10.47 8.13 9.04
C GLU A 35 -10.96 6.68 9.10
N ALA A 36 -10.93 5.96 7.97
CA ALA A 36 -11.29 4.55 7.90
C ALA A 36 -10.37 3.68 8.77
N TRP A 37 -9.05 3.86 8.64
CA TRP A 37 -8.05 3.18 9.46
C TRP A 37 -8.26 3.43 10.96
N ASN A 38 -8.52 4.68 11.35
CA ASN A 38 -8.74 5.05 12.74
C ASN A 38 -10.04 4.46 13.32
N ALA A 39 -11.04 4.21 12.49
CA ALA A 39 -12.28 3.55 12.91
C ALA A 39 -12.12 2.04 13.19
N ILE A 40 -11.08 1.39 12.65
CA ILE A 40 -10.83 -0.05 12.88
C ILE A 40 -10.48 -0.30 14.36
N PRO A 41 -11.13 -1.26 15.05
CA PRO A 41 -10.77 -1.62 16.42
C PRO A 41 -9.41 -2.34 16.51
N GLU A 42 -8.78 -2.30 17.68
CA GLU A 42 -7.56 -3.09 17.93
C GLU A 42 -7.87 -4.59 18.10
N PRO A 43 -6.95 -5.49 17.69
CA PRO A 43 -5.73 -5.22 16.92
C PRO A 43 -6.03 -5.00 15.43
N LYS A 44 -5.65 -3.85 14.85
CA LYS A 44 -6.06 -3.48 13.48
C LYS A 44 -5.68 -4.51 12.41
N GLY A 45 -4.51 -5.16 12.56
CA GLY A 45 -3.97 -6.09 11.57
C GLY A 45 -4.83 -7.30 11.21
N ILE A 46 -5.79 -7.68 12.07
CA ILE A 46 -6.66 -8.86 11.86
C ILE A 46 -7.86 -8.56 10.95
N TYR A 47 -8.13 -7.28 10.67
CA TYR A 47 -9.24 -6.87 9.82
C TYR A 47 -8.81 -6.91 8.35
N LYS A 48 -9.65 -7.52 7.51
CA LYS A 48 -9.38 -7.72 6.08
C LYS A 48 -9.04 -6.41 5.33
N ASP A 49 -9.66 -5.30 5.72
CA ASP A 49 -9.52 -4.01 5.03
C ASP A 49 -8.23 -3.28 5.40
N SER A 50 -7.59 -3.65 6.52
CA SER A 50 -6.36 -3.01 7.02
C SER A 50 -5.21 -3.10 6.01
N TYR A 51 -5.13 -4.22 5.29
CA TYR A 51 -4.13 -4.38 4.22
C TYR A 51 -4.31 -3.33 3.12
N HIS A 52 -5.54 -3.16 2.62
CA HIS A 52 -5.85 -2.22 1.56
C HIS A 52 -5.63 -0.76 2.00
N PHE A 53 -5.97 -0.42 3.25
CA PHE A 53 -5.73 0.92 3.75
C PHE A 53 -4.23 1.22 3.86
N ALA A 54 -3.43 0.30 4.40
CA ALA A 54 -1.98 0.50 4.46
C ALA A 54 -1.35 0.59 3.06
N LEU A 55 -1.80 -0.26 2.12
CA LEU A 55 -1.35 -0.23 0.73
C LEU A 55 -1.66 1.13 0.08
N TYR A 56 -2.93 1.56 0.07
CA TYR A 56 -3.35 2.77 -0.62
C TYR A 56 -2.83 4.04 0.04
N LEU A 57 -2.71 4.07 1.37
CA LEU A 57 -2.05 5.17 2.06
C LEU A 57 -0.59 5.27 1.65
N SER A 58 0.12 4.16 1.52
CA SER A 58 1.51 4.18 1.06
C SER A 58 1.63 4.63 -0.39
N GLU A 59 0.85 4.05 -1.31
CA GLU A 59 0.91 4.36 -2.74
C GLU A 59 0.47 5.79 -3.06
N THR A 60 -0.59 6.28 -2.41
CA THR A 60 -1.06 7.65 -2.61
C THR A 60 -0.04 8.67 -2.08
N ASN A 61 0.58 8.40 -0.93
CA ASN A 61 1.67 9.24 -0.43
C ASN A 61 2.90 9.20 -1.35
N LEU A 62 3.23 8.03 -1.92
CA LEU A 62 4.31 7.90 -2.90
C LEU A 62 4.02 8.74 -4.15
N LEU A 63 2.78 8.70 -4.66
CA LEU A 63 2.33 9.45 -5.84
C LEU A 63 2.48 10.96 -5.67
N ILE A 64 2.22 11.50 -4.48
CA ILE A 64 2.38 12.93 -4.17
C ILE A 64 3.77 13.30 -3.62
N ASN A 65 4.74 12.38 -3.72
CA ASN A 65 6.11 12.54 -3.23
C ASN A 65 6.25 12.75 -1.70
N ASN A 66 5.26 12.34 -0.90
CA ASN A 66 5.34 12.32 0.55
C ASN A 66 5.98 11.01 1.05
N PHE A 67 7.27 10.85 0.75
CA PHE A 67 7.98 9.58 0.96
C PHE A 67 8.07 9.13 2.43
N ILE A 68 8.07 10.08 3.37
CA ILE A 68 8.12 9.77 4.81
C ILE A 68 6.85 9.02 5.23
N GLU A 69 5.67 9.53 4.86
CA GLU A 69 4.41 8.85 5.14
C GLU A 69 4.25 7.59 4.30
N ALA A 70 4.69 7.61 3.03
CA ALA A 70 4.68 6.42 2.18
C ALA A 70 5.43 5.25 2.85
N LYS A 71 6.63 5.53 3.39
CA LYS A 71 7.42 4.55 4.14
C LYS A 71 6.72 4.06 5.40
N LYS A 72 6.18 4.97 6.20
CA LYS A 72 5.46 4.60 7.42
C LYS A 72 4.32 3.60 7.13
N TRP A 73 3.56 3.82 6.07
CA TRP A 73 2.48 2.90 5.68
C TRP A 73 2.98 1.60 5.04
N ALA A 74 4.08 1.65 4.28
CA ALA A 74 4.77 0.46 3.79
C ALA A 74 5.35 -0.40 4.93
N ASP A 75 5.68 0.18 6.09
CA ASP A 75 6.09 -0.59 7.26
C ASP A 75 4.86 -1.22 7.97
N VAL A 76 3.74 -0.47 8.07
CA VAL A 76 2.49 -0.93 8.71
C VAL A 76 1.88 -2.14 7.99
N ILE A 77 2.00 -2.22 6.66
CA ILE A 77 1.38 -3.29 5.85
C ILE A 77 1.84 -4.71 6.25
N TYR A 78 3.04 -4.85 6.83
CA TYR A 78 3.56 -6.13 7.33
C TYR A 78 2.82 -6.66 8.57
N SER A 79 2.06 -5.80 9.24
CA SER A 79 1.18 -6.19 10.36
C SER A 79 -0.25 -6.52 9.93
N CYS A 80 -0.59 -6.36 8.64
CA CYS A 80 -1.95 -6.49 8.11
C CYS A 80 -2.08 -7.71 7.19
N GLY A 81 -3.26 -8.33 7.10
CA GLY A 81 -3.58 -9.34 6.07
C GLY A 81 -2.63 -10.54 6.04
N LEU A 82 -2.37 -11.11 7.22
CA LEU A 82 -1.30 -12.11 7.44
C LEU A 82 -1.56 -13.47 6.73
N ASP A 83 -2.75 -13.68 6.19
CA ASP A 83 -3.14 -14.85 5.40
C ASP A 83 -2.54 -14.88 3.99
N ARG A 84 -1.97 -13.76 3.51
CA ARG A 84 -1.39 -13.60 2.16
C ARG A 84 0.03 -13.01 2.22
N ILE A 85 0.88 -13.53 3.09
CA ILE A 85 2.26 -13.00 3.28
C ILE A 85 3.22 -13.38 2.14
N ASP A 86 2.81 -14.30 1.28
CA ASP A 86 3.58 -14.90 0.18
C ASP A 86 3.31 -14.24 -1.18
N SER A 87 2.50 -13.17 -1.26
CA SER A 87 2.17 -12.53 -2.55
C SER A 87 3.35 -11.75 -3.17
N GLY A 88 4.28 -11.26 -2.35
CA GLY A 88 5.37 -10.37 -2.77
C GLY A 88 4.99 -8.89 -2.86
N GLU A 89 3.70 -8.54 -2.71
CA GLU A 89 3.21 -7.16 -2.90
C GLU A 89 3.74 -6.19 -1.83
N ARG A 90 3.94 -6.66 -0.59
CA ARG A 90 4.47 -5.83 0.51
C ARG A 90 5.91 -5.44 0.23
N GLU A 91 6.71 -6.41 -0.18
CA GLU A 91 8.09 -6.19 -0.56
C GLU A 91 8.17 -5.31 -1.80
N PHE A 92 7.28 -5.51 -2.77
CA PHE A 92 7.24 -4.66 -3.95
C PHE A 92 6.95 -3.20 -3.58
N LEU A 93 5.96 -2.95 -2.72
CA LEU A 93 5.66 -1.63 -2.18
C LEU A 93 6.86 -1.02 -1.44
N SER A 94 7.51 -1.78 -0.54
CA SER A 94 8.73 -1.33 0.15
C SER A 94 9.87 -1.01 -0.82
N GLY A 95 9.99 -1.77 -1.91
CA GLY A 95 10.96 -1.53 -2.97
C GLY A 95 10.70 -0.22 -3.72
N LYS A 96 9.43 0.05 -4.07
CA LYS A 96 9.01 1.33 -4.68
C LYS A 96 9.38 2.51 -3.78
N VAL A 97 9.04 2.44 -2.49
CA VAL A 97 9.35 3.49 -1.52
C VAL A 97 10.86 3.69 -1.38
N ALA A 98 11.63 2.62 -1.20
CA ALA A 98 13.08 2.71 -1.05
C ALA A 98 13.74 3.33 -2.30
N TYR A 99 13.25 2.97 -3.49
CA TYR A 99 13.74 3.52 -4.76
C TYR A 99 13.51 5.03 -4.83
N GLU A 100 12.29 5.51 -4.55
CA GLU A 100 11.99 6.96 -4.57
C GLU A 100 12.77 7.74 -3.51
N MET A 101 13.05 7.12 -2.37
CA MET A 101 13.89 7.70 -1.31
C MET A 101 15.39 7.68 -1.62
N GLY A 102 15.80 7.06 -2.74
CA GLY A 102 17.20 6.94 -3.14
C GLY A 102 17.99 5.86 -2.41
N ASP A 103 17.35 5.01 -1.59
CA ASP A 103 17.98 3.83 -0.99
C ASP A 103 17.97 2.67 -1.99
N ILE A 104 18.86 2.79 -2.98
CA ILE A 104 19.00 1.84 -4.09
C ILE A 104 19.33 0.42 -3.62
N SER A 105 20.09 0.29 -2.54
CA SER A 105 20.46 -1.02 -1.98
C SER A 105 19.25 -1.72 -1.37
N ALA A 106 18.46 -0.99 -0.57
CA ALA A 106 17.22 -1.53 -0.01
C ALA A 106 16.20 -1.82 -1.11
N ALA A 107 16.03 -0.91 -2.09
CA ALA A 107 15.11 -1.09 -3.20
C ALA A 107 15.36 -2.40 -3.95
N ARG A 108 16.63 -2.70 -4.26
CA ARG A 108 17.02 -3.94 -4.94
C ARG A 108 16.69 -5.17 -4.10
N SER A 109 17.04 -5.15 -2.82
CA SER A 109 16.78 -6.27 -1.89
C SER A 109 15.27 -6.58 -1.80
N TYR A 110 14.44 -5.54 -1.73
CA TYR A 110 12.99 -5.68 -1.71
C TYR A 110 12.43 -6.19 -3.04
N PHE A 111 12.90 -5.66 -4.18
CA PHE A 111 12.46 -6.13 -5.49
C PHE A 111 12.87 -7.57 -5.78
N ASP A 112 14.05 -8.01 -5.34
CA ASP A 112 14.47 -9.41 -5.44
C ASP A 112 13.51 -10.33 -4.65
N LEU A 113 13.18 -9.98 -3.40
CA LEU A 113 12.25 -10.75 -2.57
C LEU A 113 10.81 -10.73 -3.12
N ALA A 114 10.36 -9.57 -3.63
CA ALA A 114 9.08 -9.44 -4.32
C ALA A 114 9.01 -10.35 -5.55
N ASN A 115 10.08 -10.41 -6.35
CA ASN A 115 10.14 -11.27 -7.52
C ASN A 115 10.18 -12.76 -7.14
N GLU A 116 10.91 -13.12 -6.08
CA GLU A 116 10.97 -14.49 -5.56
C GLU A 116 9.58 -15.00 -5.16
N LYS A 117 8.84 -14.19 -4.37
CA LYS A 117 7.49 -14.52 -3.90
C LYS A 117 6.44 -14.50 -5.01
N SER A 118 6.49 -13.47 -5.85
CA SER A 118 5.47 -13.24 -6.87
C SER A 118 5.73 -13.97 -8.18
N GLU A 119 6.90 -14.60 -8.35
CA GLU A 119 7.36 -15.18 -9.62
C GLU A 119 7.26 -14.16 -10.78
N GLY A 120 7.56 -12.90 -10.48
CA GLY A 120 7.51 -11.77 -11.41
C GLY A 120 6.15 -11.11 -11.60
N ARG A 121 5.06 -11.62 -10.99
CA ARG A 121 3.71 -11.04 -11.11
C ARG A 121 3.66 -9.57 -10.67
N CYS A 122 4.41 -9.19 -9.64
CA CYS A 122 4.45 -7.81 -9.14
C CYS A 122 5.05 -6.81 -10.14
N PHE A 123 5.73 -7.26 -11.20
CA PHE A 123 6.38 -6.36 -12.19
C PHE A 123 5.56 -6.22 -13.48
N ILE A 124 4.38 -6.84 -13.55
CA ILE A 124 3.51 -6.77 -14.74
C ILE A 124 2.73 -5.46 -14.70
N ASN A 125 2.70 -4.73 -15.82
CA ASN A 125 2.00 -3.44 -15.97
C ASN A 125 2.42 -2.34 -14.98
N GLU A 126 3.58 -2.47 -14.36
CA GLU A 126 4.12 -1.47 -13.43
C GLU A 126 4.86 -0.34 -14.13
N ASP A 127 5.14 0.73 -13.38
CA ASP A 127 5.95 1.85 -13.89
C ASP A 127 7.31 1.33 -14.39
N LYS A 128 7.63 1.74 -15.63
CA LYS A 128 8.85 1.32 -16.33
C LYS A 128 10.11 1.59 -15.51
N LYS A 129 10.14 2.65 -14.69
CA LYS A 129 11.32 2.97 -13.86
C LYS A 129 11.68 1.84 -12.90
N TYR A 130 10.69 1.21 -12.27
CA TYR A 130 10.92 0.10 -11.33
C TYR A 130 11.32 -1.18 -12.09
N VAL A 131 10.66 -1.44 -13.22
CA VAL A 131 10.95 -2.61 -14.06
C VAL A 131 12.35 -2.54 -14.66
N GLU A 132 12.74 -1.39 -15.19
CA GLU A 132 14.07 -1.16 -15.77
C GLU A 132 15.16 -1.21 -14.70
N PHE A 133 14.92 -0.58 -13.54
CA PHE A 133 15.84 -0.64 -12.42
C PHE A 133 16.10 -2.09 -11.95
N PHE A 134 15.04 -2.89 -11.82
CA PHE A 134 15.15 -4.29 -11.42
C PHE A 134 15.94 -5.14 -12.45
N LYS A 135 15.77 -4.86 -13.74
CA LYS A 135 16.47 -5.55 -14.84
C LYS A 135 17.94 -5.17 -14.98
N GLN A 136 18.33 -3.99 -14.52
CA GLN A 136 19.73 -3.57 -14.44
C GLN A 136 20.41 -4.37 -13.31
N LYS A 137 20.93 -5.54 -13.64
CA LYS A 137 21.83 -6.33 -12.79
C LYS A 137 23.28 -6.02 -13.11
#